data_AF-A0A9P9PV99-F1
#
_entry.id   AF-A0A9P9PV99-F1
#
_cell.length_a   1.000
_cell.length_b   1.000
_cell.length_c   1.000
_cell.angle_alpha   90.00
_cell.angle_beta   90.00
_cell.angle_gamma   90.00
#
_symmetry.space_group_name_H-M   'P 1'
#
loop_
_entity.id
_entity.type
_entity.pdbx_description
1 polymer ?
#
loop_
_entity_poly.entity_id
_entity_poly.type
_entity_poly.pdbx_seq_one_letter_code
_entity_poly.pdbx_strand_id
1 'polypeptide(L)'
;MSTQPHVTITPYPTATERGDRRASYPDDMSTTSSNSSVSDQDQPKPDPMLQARPRLGSRKSSGTIIIPRDSPNVEMKEEEYDDDDARTMSPRRSSEEIEKMGQDARQALIEQAKALQASLMDIVDRVEVVKNEHEKLEGGNKFLQSYIGELMQTSKLTSAGAAKGSKNKGKGRVIK
;
A
#
# COMPACT_ATOMS: atom_id res chain seq x y z
N MET A 1 -35.54 -24.45 -19.20
CA MET A 1 -34.14 -24.85 -18.91
C MET A 1 -33.31 -23.58 -18.95
N SER A 2 -32.99 -23.01 -17.80
CA SER A 2 -32.35 -21.69 -17.70
C SER A 2 -30.84 -21.89 -17.55
N THR A 3 -30.08 -21.47 -18.55
CA THR A 3 -28.61 -21.50 -18.53
C THR A 3 -28.08 -20.33 -17.71
N GLN A 4 -27.29 -20.63 -16.67
CA GLN A 4 -26.56 -19.63 -15.88
C GLN A 4 -25.34 -19.11 -16.64
N PRO A 5 -24.98 -17.82 -16.56
CA PRO A 5 -23.68 -17.35 -17.04
C PRO A 5 -22.59 -17.67 -16.00
N HIS A 6 -21.60 -18.45 -16.44
CA HIS A 6 -20.37 -18.73 -15.68
C HIS A 6 -19.44 -17.52 -15.77
N VAL A 7 -19.09 -16.92 -14.63
CA VAL A 7 -18.13 -15.82 -14.56
C VAL A 7 -16.73 -16.42 -14.45
N THR A 8 -15.95 -16.34 -15.53
CA THR A 8 -14.54 -16.76 -15.55
C THR A 8 -13.68 -15.69 -14.88
N ILE A 9 -13.17 -15.99 -13.68
CA ILE A 9 -12.26 -15.13 -12.93
C ILE A 9 -10.84 -15.38 -13.46
N THR A 10 -10.25 -14.39 -14.13
CA THR A 10 -8.83 -14.39 -14.47
C THR A 10 -8.01 -13.94 -13.25
N PRO A 11 -7.06 -14.75 -12.74
CA PRO A 11 -6.20 -14.32 -11.65
C PRO A 11 -5.15 -13.31 -12.14
N TYR A 12 -5.04 -12.18 -11.44
CA TYR A 12 -3.92 -11.25 -11.58
C TYR A 12 -2.60 -11.94 -11.16
N PRO A 13 -1.47 -11.65 -11.82
CA PRO A 13 -0.20 -12.28 -11.45
C PRO A 13 0.27 -11.77 -10.10
N THR A 14 0.43 -12.68 -9.14
CA THR A 14 1.17 -12.47 -7.90
C THR A 14 2.63 -12.21 -8.23
N ALA A 15 3.11 -11.01 -7.94
CA ALA A 15 4.53 -10.68 -8.00
C ALA A 15 5.28 -11.53 -6.97
N THR A 16 5.96 -12.54 -7.48
CA THR A 16 6.89 -13.41 -6.75
C THR A 16 7.95 -12.60 -6.03
N GLU A 17 8.20 -12.98 -4.77
CA GLU A 17 9.37 -12.61 -3.99
C GLU A 17 10.64 -12.64 -4.83
N ARG A 18 11.39 -11.53 -4.84
CA ARG A 18 12.83 -11.54 -4.97
C ARG A 18 13.39 -10.66 -3.87
N GLY A 19 14.07 -11.31 -2.93
CA GLY A 19 15.02 -10.63 -2.07
C GLY A 19 16.06 -9.95 -2.95
N ASP A 20 16.31 -8.67 -2.67
CA ASP A 20 17.65 -8.20 -2.34
C ASP A 20 17.56 -6.70 -1.98
N ARG A 21 17.89 -6.44 -0.71
CA ARG A 21 18.52 -5.21 -0.19
C ARG A 21 18.19 -3.92 -0.96
N ARG A 22 17.14 -3.22 -0.52
CA ARG A 22 16.94 -1.80 -0.85
C ARG A 22 18.09 -0.99 -0.25
N ALA A 23 19.16 -0.85 -1.01
CA ALA A 23 20.22 0.10 -0.75
C ALA A 23 19.59 1.50 -0.64
N SER A 24 19.94 2.19 0.45
CA SER A 24 19.80 3.64 0.60
C SER A 24 20.25 4.30 -0.69
N TYR A 25 19.32 4.95 -1.41
CA TYR A 25 19.70 5.89 -2.48
C TYR A 25 20.52 7.01 -1.83
N PRO A 26 21.77 7.28 -2.25
CA PRO A 26 22.27 8.63 -2.13
C PRO A 26 21.58 9.47 -3.22
N ASP A 27 20.91 10.54 -2.80
CA ASP A 27 20.61 11.67 -3.67
C ASP A 27 21.94 12.34 -4.05
N ASP A 28 22.67 11.73 -4.99
CA ASP A 28 23.78 12.38 -5.69
C ASP A 28 23.29 12.79 -7.07
N MET A 29 22.54 13.89 -7.11
CA MET A 29 22.25 14.63 -8.34
C MET A 29 23.56 15.25 -8.82
N SER A 30 24.39 14.43 -9.47
CA SER A 30 25.54 14.89 -10.24
C SER A 30 25.08 15.96 -11.21
N THR A 31 25.45 17.21 -10.95
CA THR A 31 25.31 18.34 -11.87
C THR A 31 26.25 18.09 -13.05
N THR A 32 25.80 17.34 -14.05
CA THR A 32 26.47 17.28 -15.34
C THR A 32 26.23 18.60 -16.06
N SER A 33 27.05 19.59 -15.73
CA SER A 33 27.24 20.79 -16.55
C SER A 33 27.67 20.35 -17.94
N SER A 34 26.71 20.26 -18.86
CA SER A 34 26.94 19.90 -20.25
C SER A 34 27.59 21.09 -20.95
N ASN A 35 28.92 21.18 -20.91
CA ASN A 35 29.67 22.04 -21.82
C ASN A 35 29.65 21.36 -23.20
N SER A 36 28.68 21.69 -24.06
CA SER A 36 28.74 21.33 -25.48
C SER A 36 29.80 22.21 -26.16
N SER A 37 31.06 21.78 -26.09
CA SER A 37 32.14 22.30 -26.94
C SER A 37 31.90 21.77 -28.35
N VAL A 38 31.61 22.68 -29.30
CA VAL A 38 31.48 22.32 -30.71
C VAL A 38 32.88 22.00 -31.26
N SER A 39 33.19 20.72 -31.42
CA SER A 39 34.31 20.28 -32.23
C SER A 39 33.88 20.26 -33.69
N ASP A 40 34.52 21.08 -34.51
CA ASP A 40 34.29 21.24 -35.94
C ASP A 40 35.01 20.11 -36.69
N GLN A 41 34.42 18.91 -36.71
CA GLN A 41 34.79 17.85 -37.64
C GLN A 41 33.67 16.80 -37.71
N ASP A 42 33.24 16.49 -38.93
CA ASP A 42 32.14 15.59 -39.34
C ASP A 42 30.71 16.16 -39.29
N GLN A 43 30.31 16.87 -40.35
CA GLN A 43 28.91 17.09 -40.68
C GLN A 43 28.33 15.90 -41.49
N PRO A 44 27.23 15.26 -41.07
CA PRO A 44 26.34 14.58 -42.00
C PRO A 44 25.61 15.64 -42.86
N LYS A 45 25.55 15.41 -44.17
CA LYS A 45 24.91 16.32 -45.15
C LYS A 45 23.49 16.71 -44.69
N PRO A 46 23.12 18.00 -44.69
CA PRO A 46 21.78 18.43 -44.30
C PRO A 46 20.73 17.97 -45.33
N ASP A 47 19.64 17.40 -44.83
CA ASP A 47 18.45 17.04 -45.60
C ASP A 47 17.82 18.32 -46.18
N PRO A 48 17.64 18.46 -47.51
CA PRO A 48 17.24 19.71 -48.16
C PRO A 48 15.82 20.21 -47.80
N MET A 49 15.03 19.43 -47.06
CA MET A 49 13.67 19.80 -46.65
C MET A 49 13.56 20.43 -45.25
N LEU A 50 14.63 20.46 -44.46
CA LEU A 50 14.60 21.03 -43.12
C LEU A 50 15.38 22.36 -43.09
N GLN A 51 14.65 23.48 -42.91
CA GLN A 51 15.28 24.76 -42.66
C GLN A 51 16.13 24.67 -41.38
N ALA A 52 17.43 24.92 -41.52
CA ALA A 52 18.37 24.88 -40.40
C ALA A 52 17.96 25.94 -39.35
N ARG A 53 17.73 25.49 -38.11
CA ARG A 53 17.42 26.40 -37.00
C ARG A 53 18.59 27.40 -36.85
N PRO A 54 18.32 28.71 -36.74
CA PRO A 54 19.36 29.70 -36.50
C PRO A 54 20.20 29.30 -35.28
N ARG A 55 21.52 29.34 -35.42
CA ARG A 55 22.41 29.02 -34.30
C ARG A 55 22.21 30.05 -33.20
N LEU A 56 21.66 29.61 -32.07
CA LEU A 56 21.61 30.42 -30.85
C LEU A 56 23.06 30.73 -30.46
N GLY A 57 23.44 32.01 -30.54
CA GLY A 57 24.74 32.48 -30.06
C GLY A 57 24.94 32.11 -28.59
N SER A 58 26.19 31.98 -28.14
CA SER A 58 26.50 31.64 -26.76
C SER A 58 25.98 32.71 -25.81
N ARG A 59 24.80 32.48 -25.24
CA ARG A 59 24.26 33.33 -24.18
C ARG A 59 24.99 32.96 -22.89
N LYS A 60 25.48 33.95 -22.16
CA LYS A 60 25.97 33.78 -20.78
C LYS A 60 24.87 33.08 -19.98
N SER A 61 25.22 32.09 -19.16
CA SER A 61 24.24 31.44 -18.28
C SER A 61 23.64 32.49 -17.34
N SER A 62 22.37 32.85 -17.56
CA SER A 62 21.61 33.57 -16.55
C SER A 62 21.48 32.60 -15.38
N GLY A 63 21.96 33.00 -14.21
CA GLY A 63 22.00 32.16 -13.02
C GLY A 63 20.65 31.51 -12.69
N THR A 64 20.71 30.51 -11.83
CA THR A 64 19.58 29.66 -11.44
C THR A 64 18.35 30.46 -11.01
N ILE A 65 17.19 30.09 -11.54
CA ILE A 65 15.88 30.72 -11.28
C ILE A 65 15.34 30.36 -9.87
N ILE A 66 16.10 29.63 -9.06
CA ILE A 66 15.67 29.11 -7.75
C ILE A 66 15.72 30.24 -6.72
N ILE A 67 14.54 30.70 -6.30
CA ILE A 67 14.36 31.64 -5.20
C ILE A 67 14.21 30.84 -3.89
N PRO A 68 14.95 31.14 -2.81
CA PRO A 68 14.76 30.51 -1.50
C PRO A 68 13.33 30.66 -0.99
N ARG A 69 12.82 29.61 -0.31
CA ARG A 69 11.42 29.56 0.17
C ARG A 69 11.04 30.71 1.10
N ASP A 70 12.00 31.23 1.87
CA ASP A 70 11.76 32.29 2.86
C ASP A 70 11.86 33.71 2.25
N SER A 71 11.95 33.80 0.91
CA SER A 71 11.99 35.09 0.23
C SER A 71 10.64 35.83 0.39
N PRO A 72 10.65 37.11 0.80
CA PRO A 72 9.44 37.87 1.10
C PRO A 72 8.53 38.12 -0.12
N ASN A 73 8.97 37.77 -1.34
CA ASN A 73 8.28 38.06 -2.60
C ASN A 73 7.73 36.80 -3.30
N VAL A 74 7.64 35.65 -2.62
CA VAL A 74 7.19 34.38 -3.25
C VAL A 74 5.66 34.31 -3.41
N GLU A 75 4.91 35.06 -2.61
CA GLU A 75 3.45 35.11 -2.73
C GLU A 75 3.07 35.85 -4.02
N MET A 76 2.42 35.12 -4.95
CA MET A 76 1.86 35.73 -6.15
C MET A 76 0.79 36.71 -5.70
N LYS A 77 1.07 38.00 -5.85
CA LYS A 77 0.08 39.05 -5.63
C LYS A 77 -1.07 38.82 -6.59
N GLU A 78 -2.29 39.04 -6.11
CA GLU A 78 -3.48 39.05 -6.95
C GLU A 78 -3.36 40.25 -7.90
N GLU A 79 -2.77 40.00 -9.06
CA GLU A 79 -2.57 40.98 -10.13
C GLU A 79 -3.89 41.10 -10.90
N GLU A 80 -4.43 42.31 -10.95
CA GLU A 80 -5.52 42.67 -11.85
C GLU A 80 -4.94 42.72 -13.27
N TYR A 81 -5.34 41.74 -14.10
CA TYR A 81 -4.89 41.65 -15.48
C TYR A 81 -5.71 42.61 -16.36
N ASP A 82 -5.02 43.31 -17.25
CA ASP A 82 -5.64 44.18 -18.25
C ASP A 82 -6.41 43.34 -19.29
N ASP A 83 -7.43 43.93 -19.90
CA ASP A 83 -8.27 43.28 -20.92
C ASP A 83 -7.46 42.91 -22.18
N ASP A 84 -6.36 43.63 -22.45
CA ASP A 84 -5.41 43.36 -23.54
C ASP A 84 -4.24 42.42 -23.13
N ASP A 85 -4.21 41.89 -21.90
CA ASP A 85 -3.14 40.98 -21.46
C ASP A 85 -3.20 39.65 -22.24
N ALA A 86 -2.14 39.31 -22.96
CA ALA A 86 -2.05 38.06 -23.71
C ALA A 86 -2.30 36.79 -22.86
N ARG A 87 -2.15 36.87 -21.53
CA ARG A 87 -2.48 35.79 -20.59
C ARG A 87 -3.98 35.57 -20.45
N THR A 88 -4.83 36.59 -20.63
CA THR A 88 -6.30 36.47 -20.65
C THR A 88 -6.80 35.94 -21.99
N MET A 89 -6.02 36.11 -23.06
CA MET A 89 -6.34 35.68 -24.43
C MET A 89 -6.06 34.20 -24.73
N SER A 90 -5.42 33.46 -23.81
CA SER A 90 -5.30 32.00 -23.92
C SER A 90 -6.63 31.34 -23.54
N PRO A 91 -7.11 30.29 -24.26
CA PRO A 91 -8.32 29.57 -23.87
C PRO A 91 -8.18 29.00 -22.45
N ARG A 92 -8.75 29.70 -21.46
CA ARG A 92 -8.91 29.22 -20.09
C ARG A 92 -10.22 28.41 -20.05
N ARG A 93 -10.26 27.35 -19.23
CA ARG A 93 -11.54 26.72 -18.88
C ARG A 93 -12.48 27.82 -18.37
N SER A 94 -13.75 27.77 -18.77
CA SER A 94 -14.72 28.76 -18.26
C SER A 94 -14.77 28.66 -16.73
N SER A 95 -15.02 29.79 -16.06
CA SER A 95 -15.16 29.83 -14.60
C SER A 95 -16.20 28.81 -14.09
N GLU A 96 -17.27 28.60 -14.85
CA GLU A 96 -18.30 27.58 -14.63
C GLU A 96 -17.74 26.14 -14.67
N GLU A 97 -16.86 25.82 -15.63
CA GLU A 97 -16.23 24.49 -15.72
C GLU A 97 -15.31 24.22 -14.53
N ILE A 98 -14.58 25.24 -14.07
CA ILE A 98 -13.69 25.14 -12.91
C ILE A 98 -14.50 24.91 -11.62
N GLU A 99 -15.59 25.64 -11.43
CA GLU A 99 -16.47 25.46 -10.28
C GLU A 99 -17.08 24.05 -10.25
N LYS A 100 -17.57 23.58 -11.40
CA LYS A 100 -18.10 22.22 -11.56
C LYS A 100 -17.06 21.16 -11.21
N MET A 101 -15.83 21.30 -11.71
CA MET A 101 -14.74 20.38 -11.38
C MET A 101 -14.43 20.36 -9.88
N GLY A 102 -14.49 21.51 -9.21
CA GLY A 102 -14.35 21.60 -7.76
C GLY A 102 -15.48 20.92 -6.99
N GLN A 103 -16.72 21.04 -7.47
CA GLN A 103 -17.87 20.34 -6.89
C GLN A 103 -17.76 18.81 -7.08
N ASP A 104 -17.40 18.36 -8.29
CA ASP A 104 -17.21 16.94 -8.60
C ASP A 104 -16.10 16.32 -7.75
N ALA A 105 -14.98 17.03 -7.55
CA ALA A 105 -13.90 16.57 -6.68
C ALA A 105 -14.33 16.45 -5.21
N ARG A 106 -15.11 17.41 -4.69
CA ARG A 106 -15.67 17.33 -3.33
C ARG A 106 -16.65 16.17 -3.21
N GLN A 107 -17.49 15.96 -4.21
CA GLN A 107 -18.46 14.87 -4.21
C GLN A 107 -17.76 13.50 -4.24
N ALA A 108 -16.72 13.34 -5.06
CA ALA A 108 -15.93 12.12 -5.12
C ALA A 108 -15.23 11.81 -3.78
N LEU A 109 -14.69 12.84 -3.09
CA LEU A 109 -14.11 12.65 -1.76
C LEU A 109 -15.15 12.20 -0.73
N ILE A 110 -16.34 12.78 -0.76
CA ILE A 110 -17.45 12.39 0.15
C ILE A 110 -17.88 10.95 -0.13
N GLU A 111 -17.98 10.55 -1.39
CA GLU A 111 -18.33 9.19 -1.78
C GLU A 111 -17.29 8.17 -1.31
N GLN A 112 -16.00 8.47 -1.49
CA GLN A 112 -14.91 7.63 -0.98
C GLN A 112 -14.95 7.49 0.54
N ALA A 113 -15.18 8.60 1.26
CA ALA A 113 -15.30 8.58 2.71
C ALA A 113 -16.47 7.69 3.17
N LYS A 114 -17.63 7.75 2.49
CA LYS A 114 -18.78 6.89 2.77
C LYS A 114 -18.50 5.42 2.50
N ALA A 115 -17.85 5.11 1.37
CA ALA A 115 -17.48 3.74 1.03
C ALA A 115 -16.51 3.15 2.07
N LEU A 116 -15.54 3.96 2.51
CA LEU A 116 -14.59 3.57 3.56
C LEU A 116 -15.31 3.33 4.89
N GLN A 117 -16.23 4.22 5.29
CA GLN A 117 -17.02 4.04 6.51
C GLN A 117 -17.85 2.76 6.47
N ALA A 118 -18.50 2.46 5.34
CA ALA A 118 -19.27 1.22 5.18
C ALA A 118 -18.37 -0.03 5.27
N SER A 119 -17.20 0.01 4.64
CA SER A 119 -16.20 -1.06 4.71
C SER A 119 -15.71 -1.30 6.14
N LEU A 120 -15.45 -0.23 6.91
CA LEU A 120 -15.06 -0.34 8.31
C LEU A 120 -16.17 -0.96 9.17
N MET A 121 -17.43 -0.61 8.92
CA MET A 121 -18.55 -1.19 9.66
C MET A 121 -18.69 -2.70 9.42
N ASP A 122 -18.58 -3.13 8.17
CA ASP A 122 -18.59 -4.56 7.80
C ASP A 122 -17.41 -5.33 8.44
N ILE A 123 -16.22 -4.72 8.54
CA ILE A 123 -15.09 -5.32 9.25
C ILE A 123 -15.40 -5.47 10.75
N VAL A 124 -15.99 -4.46 11.38
CA VAL A 124 -16.37 -4.53 12.80
C VAL A 124 -17.35 -5.67 13.04
N ASP A 125 -18.40 -5.79 12.22
CA ASP A 125 -19.38 -6.85 12.33
C ASP A 125 -18.73 -8.24 12.21
N ARG A 126 -17.81 -8.43 11.26
CA ARG A 126 -17.05 -9.68 11.10
C ARG A 126 -16.17 -10.00 12.31
N VAL A 127 -15.52 -8.97 12.88
CA VAL A 127 -14.69 -9.14 14.09
C VAL A 127 -15.56 -9.55 15.28
N GLU A 128 -16.76 -9.01 15.41
CA GLU A 128 -17.71 -9.41 16.47
C GLU A 128 -18.14 -10.88 16.33
N VAL A 129 -18.43 -11.34 15.10
CA VAL A 129 -18.73 -12.76 14.85
C VAL A 129 -17.57 -13.65 15.27
N VAL A 130 -16.35 -13.34 14.84
CA VAL A 130 -15.15 -14.11 15.18
C VAL A 130 -14.91 -14.10 16.69
N LYS A 131 -15.11 -12.97 17.37
CA LYS A 131 -14.99 -12.87 18.83
C LYS A 131 -15.97 -13.79 19.55
N ASN A 132 -17.23 -13.80 19.12
CA ASN A 132 -18.26 -14.66 19.70
C ASN A 132 -17.97 -16.16 19.48
N GLU A 133 -17.45 -16.52 18.31
CA GLU A 133 -17.01 -17.89 18.02
C GLU A 133 -15.79 -18.27 18.87
N HIS A 134 -14.82 -17.37 19.01
CA HIS A 134 -13.65 -17.59 19.85
C HIS A 134 -14.05 -17.81 21.31
N GLU A 135 -14.97 -17.02 21.87
CA GLU A 135 -15.46 -17.20 23.24
C GLU A 135 -16.11 -18.58 23.44
N LYS A 136 -16.88 -19.06 22.46
CA LYS A 136 -17.47 -20.41 22.49
C LYS A 136 -16.39 -21.50 22.46
N LEU A 137 -15.40 -21.37 21.57
CA LEU A 137 -14.30 -22.32 21.46
C LEU A 137 -13.44 -22.32 22.73
N GLU A 138 -13.17 -21.16 23.30
CA GLU A 138 -12.42 -21.03 24.55
C GLU A 138 -13.19 -21.66 25.72
N GLY A 139 -14.50 -21.41 25.83
CA GLY A 139 -15.37 -22.04 26.81
C GLY A 139 -15.41 -23.56 26.67
N GLY A 140 -15.55 -24.07 25.44
CA GLY A 140 -15.50 -25.49 25.14
C GLY A 140 -14.14 -26.12 25.48
N ASN A 141 -13.04 -25.45 25.17
CA ASN A 141 -11.69 -25.92 25.49
C ASN A 141 -11.46 -25.98 27.01
N LYS A 142 -11.90 -24.96 27.75
CA LYS A 142 -11.89 -24.98 29.23
C LYS A 142 -12.69 -26.17 29.78
N PHE A 143 -13.89 -26.41 29.26
CA PHE A 143 -14.71 -27.55 29.66
C PHE A 143 -14.00 -28.89 29.41
N LEU A 144 -13.42 -29.07 28.22
CA LEU A 144 -12.68 -30.28 27.88
C LEU A 144 -11.45 -30.49 28.79
N GLN A 145 -10.71 -29.43 29.08
CA GLN A 145 -9.56 -29.49 29.99
C GLN A 145 -9.98 -29.89 31.41
N SER A 146 -11.05 -29.29 31.94
CA SER A 146 -11.61 -29.67 33.24
C SER A 146 -12.05 -31.13 33.27
N TYR A 147 -12.79 -31.58 32.25
CA TYR A 147 -13.26 -32.97 32.15
C TYR A 147 -12.09 -33.97 32.09
N ILE A 148 -11.06 -33.69 31.29
CA ILE A 148 -9.86 -34.51 31.22
C ILE A 148 -9.14 -34.52 32.57
N GLY A 149 -9.00 -33.36 33.22
CA GLY A 149 -8.40 -33.23 34.54
C GLY A 149 -9.10 -34.10 35.59
N GLU A 150 -10.43 -34.01 35.66
CA GLU A 150 -11.26 -34.82 36.55
C GLU A 150 -11.13 -36.32 36.25
N LEU A 151 -11.24 -36.71 34.98
CA LEU A 151 -11.13 -38.11 34.57
C LEU A 151 -9.73 -38.70 34.89
N MET A 152 -8.68 -37.92 34.71
CA MET A 152 -7.32 -38.32 35.09
C MET A 152 -7.16 -38.43 36.61
N GLN A 153 -7.78 -37.53 37.38
CA GLN A 153 -7.77 -37.59 38.85
C GLN A 153 -8.51 -38.81 39.36
N THR A 154 -9.72 -39.11 38.85
CA THR A 154 -10.46 -40.31 39.23
C THR A 154 -9.69 -41.58 38.82
N SER A 155 -9.08 -41.60 37.63
CA SER A 155 -8.27 -42.74 37.15
C SER A 155 -7.04 -43.02 38.01
N LYS A 156 -6.40 -41.99 38.57
CA LYS A 156 -5.28 -42.16 39.53
C LYS A 156 -5.77 -42.71 40.87
N LEU A 157 -6.92 -42.25 41.36
CA LEU A 157 -7.48 -42.71 42.64
C LEU A 157 -7.96 -44.17 42.57
N THR A 158 -8.61 -44.56 41.48
CA THR A 158 -9.13 -45.93 41.29
C THR A 158 -8.02 -46.95 41.02
N SER A 159 -6.95 -46.57 40.28
CA SER A 159 -5.78 -47.44 40.05
C SER A 159 -4.89 -47.60 41.28
N ALA A 160 -4.70 -46.55 42.09
CA ALA A 160 -3.96 -46.63 43.35
C ALA A 160 -4.68 -47.46 44.44
N GLY A 161 -6.02 -47.50 44.41
CA GLY A 161 -6.82 -48.36 45.29
C GLY A 161 -6.65 -49.86 45.03
N ALA A 162 -6.37 -50.27 43.79
CA ALA A 162 -6.17 -51.67 43.42
C ALA A 162 -4.78 -52.21 43.80
N ALA A 163 -3.75 -51.35 43.92
CA ALA A 163 -2.38 -51.77 44.20
C ALA A 163 -2.11 -52.10 45.69
N LYS A 164 -2.95 -51.64 46.63
CA LYS A 164 -2.75 -51.90 48.07
C LYS A 164 -3.29 -53.26 48.54
N GLY A 165 -3.97 -54.01 47.68
CA GLY A 165 -4.48 -55.37 47.97
C GLY A 165 -3.53 -56.52 47.63
N SER A 166 -2.43 -56.28 46.92
CA SER A 166 -1.53 -57.34 46.42
C SER A 166 -0.17 -57.39 47.13
N LYS A 167 -0.15 -57.26 48.47
CA LYS A 167 1.09 -57.41 49.26
C LYS A 167 1.13 -58.62 50.19
N ASN A 168 0.19 -59.57 50.06
CA ASN A 168 0.18 -60.81 50.84
C ASN A 168 -0.27 -62.03 49.98
N LYS A 169 0.58 -62.53 49.07
CA LYS A 169 0.55 -63.96 48.70
C LYS A 169 1.77 -64.36 47.89
N GLY A 170 2.45 -65.44 48.30
CA GLY A 170 3.32 -66.19 47.39
C GLY A 170 4.79 -66.31 47.78
N LYS A 171 5.09 -66.55 49.05
CA LYS A 171 6.35 -67.21 49.42
C LYS A 171 6.20 -68.70 49.05
N GLY A 172 6.98 -69.19 48.09
CA GLY A 172 7.26 -70.62 47.95
C GLY A 172 7.12 -71.21 46.55
N ARG A 173 8.27 -71.57 45.98
CA ARG A 173 8.71 -72.96 45.75
C ARG A 173 9.33 -73.09 44.36
N VAL A 174 10.65 -72.90 44.30
CA VAL A 174 11.47 -73.36 43.17
C VAL A 174 11.60 -74.86 43.33
N ILE A 175 11.05 -75.61 42.38
CA ILE A 175 11.22 -77.06 42.26
C ILE A 175 12.28 -77.29 41.19
N LYS A 176 13.22 -78.17 41.54
CA LYS A 176 14.44 -78.54 40.81
C LYS A 176 14.16 -79.70 39.87
#